data_AF-A0A662PLN7-F1
#
_entry.id   AF-A0A662PLN7-F1
#
_cell.length_a   1.000
_cell.length_b   1.000
_cell.length_c   1.000
_cell.angle_alpha   90.00
_cell.angle_beta   90.00
_cell.angle_gamma   90.00
#
_symmetry.space_group_name_H-M   'P 1'
#
loop_
_entity.id
_entity.type
_entity.pdbx_description
1 polymer ?
#
loop_
_entity_poly.entity_id
_entity_poly.type
_entity_poly.pdbx_seq_one_letter_code
_entity_poly.pdbx_strand_id
1 'polypeptide(L)'
;MKDLSWRAVVQKRIAELEEDLRFCENMLNKEARIELARRILEDLMEDVKNIPTRNLPKPLKTKIADIQMKIRILYHRANALLSLQEE
;
A
#
# COMPACT_ATOMS: atom_id res chain seq x y z
N MET A 1 2.00 -15.60 -25.15
CA MET A 1 1.73 -14.14 -25.19
C MET A 1 0.90 -13.60 -24.01
N LYS A 2 -0.14 -14.30 -23.51
CA LYS A 2 -0.98 -13.79 -22.40
C LYS A 2 -0.27 -13.59 -21.04
N ASP A 3 0.74 -14.43 -20.73
CA ASP A 3 1.41 -14.43 -19.43
C ASP A 3 2.36 -13.23 -19.21
N LEU A 4 3.09 -12.80 -20.26
CA LEU A 4 3.97 -11.62 -20.20
C LEU A 4 3.19 -10.31 -20.00
N SER A 5 2.03 -10.18 -20.65
CA SER A 5 1.17 -9.00 -20.53
C SER A 5 0.60 -8.86 -19.12
N TRP A 6 0.11 -9.96 -18.54
CA TRP A 6 -0.41 -9.99 -17.16
C TRP A 6 0.66 -9.62 -16.12
N ARG A 7 1.89 -10.13 -16.25
CA ARG A 7 2.97 -9.80 -15.32
C ARG A 7 3.35 -8.33 -15.37
N ALA A 8 3.36 -7.72 -16.55
CA ALA A 8 3.61 -6.29 -16.72
C ALA A 8 2.52 -5.46 -16.03
N VAL A 9 1.25 -5.87 -16.13
CA VAL A 9 0.13 -5.22 -15.42
C VAL A 9 0.33 -5.28 -13.90
N VAL A 10 0.73 -6.43 -13.35
CA VAL A 10 1.00 -6.56 -11.91
C VAL A 10 2.18 -5.72 -11.48
N GLN A 11 3.25 -5.70 -12.26
CA GLN A 11 4.42 -4.86 -11.95
C GLN A 11 4.05 -3.38 -11.94
N LYS A 12 3.24 -2.94 -12.91
CA LYS A 12 2.71 -1.58 -12.92
C LYS A 12 1.88 -1.30 -11.67
N ARG A 13 0.96 -2.21 -11.31
CA ARG A 13 0.12 -2.05 -10.11
C ARG A 13 0.94 -2.01 -8.82
N ILE A 14 1.98 -2.84 -8.71
CA ILE A 14 2.93 -2.81 -7.60
C ILE A 14 3.63 -1.44 -7.52
N ALA A 15 4.07 -0.89 -8.66
CA ALA A 15 4.72 0.41 -8.69
C ALA A 15 3.80 1.56 -8.25
N GLU A 16 2.53 1.53 -8.69
CA GLU A 16 1.49 2.48 -8.24
C GLU A 16 1.27 2.38 -6.72
N LEU A 17 1.10 1.16 -6.19
CA LEU A 17 0.96 0.95 -4.74
C LEU A 17 2.18 1.44 -3.95
N GLU A 18 3.39 1.22 -4.47
CA GLU A 18 4.62 1.71 -3.83
C GLU A 18 4.70 3.24 -3.84
N GLU A 19 4.17 3.91 -4.87
CA GLU A 19 4.10 5.37 -4.96
C GLU A 19 3.11 5.96 -3.96
N ASP A 20 1.90 5.41 -3.90
CA ASP A 20 0.88 5.83 -2.93
C ASP A 20 1.35 5.58 -1.49
N LEU A 21 2.04 4.47 -1.24
CA LEU A 21 2.66 4.21 0.07
C LEU A 21 3.70 5.27 0.46
N ARG A 22 4.59 5.66 -0.47
CA ARG A 22 5.58 6.72 -0.23
C ARG A 22 4.89 8.06 0.05
N PHE A 23 3.81 8.33 -0.66
CA PHE A 23 3.02 9.54 -0.45
C PHE A 23 2.39 9.57 0.96
N CYS A 24 1.76 8.47 1.37
CA CYS A 24 1.21 8.31 2.74
C CYS A 24 2.30 8.41 3.81
N GLU A 25 3.42 7.71 3.65
CA GLU A 25 4.53 7.76 4.59
C GLU A 25 5.07 9.18 4.78
N ASN A 26 5.23 9.94 3.69
CA ASN A 26 5.68 11.33 3.75
C ASN A 26 4.67 12.24 4.46
N MET A 27 3.36 12.04 4.27
CA MET A 27 2.32 12.77 5.00
C MET A 27 2.37 12.48 6.50
N LEU A 28 2.48 11.20 6.88
CA LEU A 28 2.58 10.79 8.28
C LEU A 28 3.88 11.23 8.95
N ASN A 29 5.00 11.28 8.21
CA ASN A 29 6.28 11.81 8.72
C ASN A 29 6.24 13.31 9.00
N LYS A 30 5.41 14.05 8.25
CA LYS A 30 5.18 15.48 8.47
C LYS A 30 4.01 15.76 9.41
N GLU A 31 3.34 14.70 9.90
CA GLU A 31 2.11 14.78 10.69
C GLU A 31 1.05 15.68 10.02
N ALA A 32 0.99 15.65 8.69
CA ALA A 32 0.14 16.53 7.89
C ALA A 32 -0.88 15.70 7.10
N ARG A 33 -2.15 16.14 7.10
CA ARG A 33 -3.27 15.48 6.41
C ARG A 33 -3.40 14.00 6.78
N ILE A 34 -3.34 13.69 8.07
CA ILE A 34 -3.29 12.32 8.58
C ILE A 34 -4.57 11.55 8.22
N GLU A 35 -5.74 12.18 8.26
CA GLU A 35 -7.01 11.56 7.87
C GLU A 35 -7.03 11.19 6.38
N LEU A 36 -6.44 12.04 5.53
CA LEU A 36 -6.31 11.74 4.11
C LEU A 36 -5.38 10.55 3.91
N ALA A 37 -4.22 10.54 4.58
CA ALA A 37 -3.30 9.41 4.54
C ALA A 37 -3.98 8.11 5.02
N ARG A 38 -4.76 8.17 6.10
CA ARG A 38 -5.54 7.03 6.60
C ARG A 38 -6.52 6.48 5.56
N ARG A 39 -7.31 7.35 4.92
CA ARG A 39 -8.28 6.94 3.88
C ARG A 39 -7.59 6.30 2.69
N ILE A 40 -6.48 6.88 2.21
CA ILE A 40 -5.70 6.28 1.12
C ILE A 40 -5.19 4.90 1.55
N LEU A 41 -4.68 4.76 2.77
CA LEU A 41 -4.22 3.46 3.28
C LEU A 41 -5.35 2.42 3.37
N GLU A 42 -6.60 2.82 3.63
CA GLU A 42 -7.78 1.95 3.56
C GLU A 42 -8.03 1.44 2.13
N ASP A 43 -8.00 2.34 1.16
CA ASP A 43 -8.16 1.98 -0.26
C ASP A 43 -7.04 1.04 -0.72
N LEU A 44 -5.79 1.33 -0.33
CA LEU A 44 -4.63 0.50 -0.65
C LEU A 44 -4.72 -0.91 -0.05
N MET A 45 -5.33 -1.07 1.15
CA MET A 45 -5.55 -2.39 1.75
C MET A 45 -6.43 -3.28 0.88
N GLU A 46 -7.46 -2.71 0.24
CA GLU A 46 -8.35 -3.45 -0.66
C GLU A 46 -7.68 -3.71 -2.00
N ASP A 47 -6.99 -2.71 -2.55
CA ASP A 47 -6.27 -2.84 -3.81
C ASP A 47 -5.23 -3.95 -3.80
N VAL A 48 -4.42 -4.03 -2.74
CA VAL A 48 -3.36 -5.03 -2.64
C VAL A 48 -3.91 -6.45 -2.42
N LYS A 49 -5.07 -6.59 -1.76
CA LYS A 49 -5.76 -7.89 -1.61
C LYS A 49 -6.30 -8.40 -2.95
N ASN A 50 -6.71 -7.49 -3.82
CA ASN A 50 -7.29 -7.80 -5.12
C ASN A 50 -6.25 -8.20 -6.17
N ILE A 51 -4.94 -8.15 -5.89
CA ILE A 51 -3.91 -8.60 -6.83
C ILE A 51 -3.86 -10.14 -6.87
N PRO A 52 -4.12 -10.77 -8.03
CA PRO A 52 -4.02 -12.23 -8.14
C PRO A 52 -2.57 -12.72 -7.93
N THR A 53 -2.32 -13.50 -6.87
CA THR A 53 -0.97 -13.96 -6.56
C THR A 53 -0.64 -15.37 -7.07
N ARG A 54 -1.64 -16.22 -7.34
CA ARG A 54 -1.47 -17.67 -7.57
C ARG A 54 -0.33 -18.02 -8.54
N ASN A 55 -0.29 -17.36 -9.69
CA ASN A 55 0.66 -17.63 -10.78
C ASN A 55 1.84 -16.64 -10.84
N LEU A 56 2.04 -15.82 -9.80
CA LEU A 56 3.15 -14.87 -9.78
C LEU A 56 4.49 -15.53 -9.43
N PRO A 57 5.60 -15.08 -10.05
CA PRO A 57 6.95 -15.39 -9.59
C PRO A 57 7.13 -15.03 -8.11
N LYS A 58 7.92 -15.84 -7.40
CA LYS A 58 8.22 -15.64 -5.97
C LYS A 58 8.62 -14.19 -5.62
N PRO A 59 9.48 -13.50 -6.40
CA PRO A 59 9.86 -12.12 -6.09
C PRO A 59 8.65 -11.15 -6.06
N LEU A 60 7.68 -11.30 -6.96
CA LEU A 60 6.49 -10.44 -6.98
C LEU A 60 5.55 -10.77 -5.81
N LYS A 61 5.43 -12.05 -5.43
CA LYS A 61 4.68 -12.45 -4.23
C LYS A 61 5.27 -11.82 -2.97
N THR A 62 6.59 -11.85 -2.83
CA THR A 62 7.29 -11.21 -1.71
C THR A 62 7.03 -9.71 -1.68
N LYS A 63 7.16 -9.01 -2.83
CA LYS A 63 6.85 -7.58 -2.90
C LYS A 63 5.42 -7.24 -2.47
N ILE A 64 4.43 -8.01 -2.92
CA ILE A 64 3.03 -7.81 -2.54
C ILE A 64 2.86 -7.99 -1.03
N ALA A 65 3.49 -9.02 -0.42
CA ALA A 65 3.44 -9.24 1.02
C ALA A 65 4.10 -8.09 1.80
N ASP A 66 5.24 -7.57 1.31
CA ASP A 66 5.93 -6.42 1.92
C ASP A 66 5.06 -5.16 1.86
N ILE A 67 4.39 -4.92 0.72
CA ILE A 67 3.43 -3.82 0.56
C ILE A 67 2.25 -3.96 1.53
N GLN A 68 1.66 -5.16 1.62
CA GLN A 68 0.59 -5.45 2.58
C GLN A 68 1.01 -5.13 4.02
N MET A 69 2.22 -5.53 4.40
CA MET A 69 2.76 -5.24 5.73
C MET A 69 2.95 -3.74 5.94
N LYS A 70 3.54 -3.03 4.98
CA LYS A 70 3.75 -1.57 5.06
C LYS A 70 2.45 -0.79 5.18
N ILE A 71 1.43 -1.15 4.39
CA ILE A 71 0.11 -0.50 4.47
C ILE A 71 -0.44 -0.61 5.89
N ARG A 72 -0.39 -1.81 6.50
CA ARG A 72 -0.88 -2.02 7.88
C ARG A 72 -0.11 -1.18 8.90
N ILE A 73 1.22 -1.16 8.81
CA ILE A 73 2.06 -0.37 9.72
C ILE A 73 1.70 1.11 9.64
N LEU A 74 1.62 1.66 8.42
CA LEU A 74 1.29 3.06 8.21
C LEU A 74 -0.14 3.38 8.63
N TYR A 75 -1.10 2.47 8.41
CA TYR A 75 -2.49 2.65 8.83
C TYR A 75 -2.62 2.73 10.36
N HIS A 76 -1.97 1.80 11.08
CA HIS A 76 -1.93 1.85 12.54
C HIS A 76 -1.25 3.11 13.06
N ARG A 77 -0.17 3.54 12.42
CA ARG A 77 0.51 4.80 12.76
C ARG A 77 -0.40 6.01 12.52
N ALA A 78 -1.15 6.04 11.42
CA ALA A 78 -2.11 7.12 11.16
C ALA A 78 -3.19 7.19 12.25
N ASN A 79 -3.74 6.05 12.66
CA ASN A 79 -4.71 6.00 13.76
C ASN A 79 -4.12 6.48 15.08
N ALA A 80 -2.90 6.06 15.41
CA ALA A 80 -2.22 6.51 16.63
C ALA A 80 -2.01 8.03 16.64
N LEU A 81 -1.58 8.61 15.52
CA LEU A 81 -1.41 10.06 15.39
C LEU A 81 -2.74 10.82 15.52
N LEU A 82 -3.83 10.31 14.94
CA LEU A 82 -5.16 10.92 15.09
C LEU A 82 -5.65 10.87 16.53
N SER A 83 -5.49 9.73 17.21
CA SER A 83 -5.88 9.61 18.63
C SER A 83 -5.13 10.59 19.53
N LEU A 84 -3.85 10.89 19.23
CA LEU A 84 -3.07 11.89 19.97
C LEU A 84 -3.51 13.34 19.70
N GLN A 85 -4.22 13.61 18.62
CA GLN A 85 -4.73 14.96 18.29
C GLN A 85 -6.13 15.24 18.88
N GLU A 86 -6.85 14.18 19.26
CA GLU A 86 -8.19 14.27 19.86
C GLU A 86 -8.15 14.48 21.38
N GLU A 87 -6.96 14.40 22.01
CA GLU A 87 -6.68 14.71 23.43
C GLU A 87 -6.26 16.18 23.64
#